data_AF-A0A518FVK1-F1
#
_entry.id   AF-A0A518FVK1-F1
#
_cell.length_a   1.000
_cell.length_b   1.000
_cell.length_c   1.000
_cell.angle_alpha   90.00
_cell.angle_beta   90.00
_cell.angle_gamma   90.00
#
_symmetry.space_group_name_H-M   'P 1'
#
loop_
_entity.id
_entity.type
_entity.pdbx_description
1 polymer ?
#
loop_
_entity_poly.entity_id
_entity_poly.type
_entity_poly.pdbx_seq_one_letter_code
_entity_poly.pdbx_strand_id
1 'polypeptide(L)'
;MIDFELEQMLENPEWCLVLKHYSVMKRETKDRDPEFDGWIIRQNEVAGVVPERLPRIHGKLIAFDLLKFQISGRDSGVFYQVTRTGEKMLPRLEEQLAAAAEDAADATTEEQTLARSA
;
A
#
# COMPACT_ATOMS: atom_id res chain seq x y z
N MET A 1 -17.35 6.01 -6.27
CA MET A 1 -16.10 6.30 -6.98
C MET A 1 -15.00 5.29 -6.65
N ILE A 2 -15.01 4.72 -5.44
CA ILE A 2 -14.10 3.67 -4.91
C ILE A 2 -13.64 2.61 -5.94
N ASP A 3 -14.49 2.23 -6.90
CA ASP A 3 -14.17 1.18 -7.86
C ASP A 3 -13.01 1.56 -8.79
N PHE A 4 -12.92 2.83 -9.21
CA PHE A 4 -11.80 3.30 -10.04
C PHE A 4 -10.49 3.34 -9.24
N GLU A 5 -10.51 3.87 -8.01
CA GLU A 5 -9.31 3.89 -7.18
C GLU A 5 -8.84 2.47 -6.83
N LEU A 6 -9.78 1.55 -6.60
CA LEU A 6 -9.49 0.14 -6.37
C LEU A 6 -8.81 -0.49 -7.58
N GLU A 7 -9.36 -0.33 -8.78
CA GLU A 7 -8.78 -0.82 -10.03
C GLU A 7 -7.35 -0.28 -10.22
N GLN A 8 -7.15 1.02 -10.05
CA GLN A 8 -5.83 1.64 -10.15
C GLN A 8 -4.83 1.08 -9.12
N MET A 9 -5.28 0.77 -7.91
CA MET A 9 -4.42 0.16 -6.89
C MET A 9 -4.05 -1.30 -7.22
N LEU A 10 -4.95 -2.06 -7.87
CA LEU A 10 -4.67 -3.43 -8.32
C LEU A 10 -3.69 -3.45 -9.50
N GLU A 11 -3.84 -2.53 -10.45
CA GLU A 11 -2.91 -2.36 -11.58
C GLU A 11 -1.51 -1.92 -11.14
N ASN A 12 -1.40 -1.32 -9.95
CA ASN A 12 -0.16 -0.76 -9.41
C ASN A 12 0.15 -1.36 -8.02
N PRO A 13 0.58 -2.63 -7.93
CA PRO A 13 0.73 -3.34 -6.65
C PRO A 13 1.72 -2.67 -5.68
N GLU A 14 2.73 -1.95 -6.20
CA GLU A 14 3.64 -1.13 -5.37
C GLU A 14 2.90 -0.07 -4.54
N TRP A 15 1.74 0.43 -4.99
CA TRP A 15 0.97 1.43 -4.25
C TRP A 15 0.31 0.80 -3.02
N CYS A 16 -0.14 -0.46 -3.14
CA CYS A 16 -0.63 -1.25 -2.02
C CYS A 16 0.48 -1.48 -0.98
N LEU A 17 1.71 -1.78 -1.42
CA LEU A 17 2.86 -1.95 -0.52
C LEU A 17 3.12 -0.69 0.33
N VAL A 18 3.09 0.49 -0.31
CA VAL A 18 3.29 1.77 0.40
C VAL A 18 2.14 2.06 1.37
N LEU A 19 0.89 1.88 0.95
CA LEU A 19 -0.26 2.09 1.84
C LEU A 19 -0.24 1.15 3.05
N LYS A 20 0.06 -0.14 2.80
CA LYS A 20 0.22 -1.16 3.83
C LYS A 20 1.33 -0.81 4.80
N HIS A 21 2.46 -0.33 4.31
CA HIS A 21 3.59 0.08 5.15
C HIS A 21 3.17 1.13 6.18
N TYR A 22 2.48 2.20 5.77
CA TYR A 22 1.99 3.22 6.71
C TYR A 22 0.91 2.69 7.67
N SER A 23 0.02 1.80 7.22
CA SER A 23 -1.00 1.19 8.10
C SER A 23 -0.37 0.33 9.19
N VAL A 24 0.63 -0.49 8.83
CA VAL A 24 1.40 -1.30 9.79
C VAL A 24 2.15 -0.41 10.79
N MET A 25 2.91 0.59 10.31
CA MET A 25 3.62 1.51 11.19
C MET A 25 2.70 2.25 12.16
N LYS A 26 1.52 2.67 11.68
CA LYS A 26 0.51 3.34 12.51
C LYS A 26 0.02 2.41 13.62
N ARG A 27 -0.31 1.15 13.30
CA ARG A 27 -0.73 0.15 14.30
C ARG A 27 0.35 -0.11 15.33
N GLU A 28 1.57 -0.43 14.88
CA GLU A 28 2.70 -0.74 15.76
C GLU A 28 3.11 0.45 16.66
N THR A 29 2.95 1.67 16.17
CA THR A 29 3.21 2.87 16.98
C THR A 29 2.10 3.10 17.98
N LYS A 30 0.83 2.91 17.59
CA LYS A 30 -0.32 3.02 18.50
C LYS A 30 -0.31 1.97 19.61
N ASP A 31 0.14 0.76 19.31
CA ASP A 31 0.27 -0.32 20.29
C ASP A 31 1.35 -0.02 21.34
N ARG A 32 2.40 0.72 20.96
CA ARG A 32 3.49 1.15 21.86
C ARG A 32 3.18 2.46 22.60
N ASP A 33 2.44 3.34 21.95
CA ASP A 33 2.03 4.66 22.45
C ASP A 33 0.51 4.85 22.21
N PRO A 34 -0.32 4.55 23.21
CA PRO A 34 -1.77 4.76 23.12
C PRO A 34 -2.20 6.21 22.93
N GLU A 35 -1.33 7.20 23.18
CA GLU A 35 -1.62 8.63 22.95
C GLU A 35 -1.22 9.08 21.53
N PHE A 36 -0.56 8.22 20.75
CA PHE A 36 -0.13 8.50 19.39
C PHE A 36 -1.28 9.04 18.52
N ASP A 37 -1.02 10.17 17.87
CA ASP A 37 -1.96 10.92 17.04
C ASP A 37 -2.13 10.37 15.62
N GLY A 38 -1.33 9.35 15.27
CA GLY A 38 -1.41 8.64 14.00
C GLY A 38 -0.60 9.26 12.86
N TRP A 39 0.24 10.28 13.11
CA TRP A 39 1.08 10.89 12.09
C TRP A 39 2.47 10.22 12.04
N ILE A 40 2.82 9.71 10.87
CA ILE A 40 4.09 9.01 10.62
C ILE A 40 4.98 9.90 9.76
N ILE A 41 6.25 10.09 10.13
CA ILE A 41 7.22 10.80 9.28
C ILE A 41 7.32 10.11 7.92
N ARG A 42 7.48 10.87 6.83
CA ARG A 42 7.64 10.32 5.49
C ARG A 42 8.79 9.32 5.48
N GLN A 43 8.47 8.10 5.06
CA GLN A 43 9.43 7.03 4.84
C GLN A 43 10.08 7.22 3.47
N ASN A 44 11.40 7.03 3.42
CA ASN A 44 12.19 7.10 2.18
C ASN A 44 12.51 5.72 1.62
N GLU A 45 12.11 4.64 2.31
CA GLU A 45 12.30 3.26 1.93
C GLU A 45 11.04 2.45 2.29
N VAL A 46 10.59 1.61 1.37
CA VAL A 46 9.51 0.64 1.59
C VAL A 46 9.92 -0.66 0.90
N ALA A 47 9.80 -1.78 1.61
CA ALA A 47 10.16 -3.08 1.07
C ALA A 47 9.39 -3.39 -0.23
N GLY A 48 10.12 -3.81 -1.26
CA GLY A 48 9.55 -4.13 -2.58
C GLY A 48 9.22 -2.92 -3.45
N VAL A 49 9.58 -1.69 -3.04
CA VAL A 49 9.35 -0.47 -3.83
C VAL A 49 10.67 0.23 -4.10
N VAL A 50 10.90 0.59 -5.37
CA VAL A 50 12.07 1.37 -5.80
C VAL A 50 12.00 2.79 -5.20
N PRO A 51 13.02 3.28 -4.47
CA PRO A 51 12.96 4.57 -3.75
C PRO A 51 12.59 5.77 -4.62
N GLU A 52 13.05 5.81 -5.87
CA GLU A 52 12.78 6.88 -6.82
C GLU A 52 11.30 6.98 -7.21
N ARG A 53 10.53 5.89 -7.02
CA ARG A 53 9.08 5.87 -7.28
C ARG A 53 8.26 6.37 -6.09
N LEU A 54 8.79 6.32 -4.87
CA LEU A 54 8.07 6.67 -3.65
C LEU A 54 7.43 8.06 -3.69
N PRO A 55 8.11 9.15 -4.14
CA PRO A 55 7.48 10.47 -4.22
C PRO A 55 6.20 10.48 -5.07
N ARG A 56 6.23 9.81 -6.23
CA ARG A 56 5.06 9.69 -7.12
C ARG A 56 3.96 8.84 -6.50
N ILE A 57 4.32 7.73 -5.84
CA ILE A 57 3.36 6.84 -5.19
C ILE A 57 2.65 7.56 -4.04
N HIS A 58 3.39 8.27 -3.17
CA HIS A 58 2.79 9.10 -2.11
C HIS A 58 1.79 10.11 -2.70
N GLY A 59 2.17 10.81 -3.78
CA GLY A 59 1.28 11.75 -4.45
C GLY A 59 -0.02 11.11 -4.96
N LYS A 60 0.05 9.89 -5.50
CA LYS A 60 -1.12 9.13 -5.96
C LYS A 60 -2.02 8.71 -4.79
N LEU A 61 -1.45 8.19 -3.72
CA LEU A 61 -2.21 7.81 -2.52
C LEU A 61 -2.88 9.03 -1.86
N ILE A 62 -2.24 10.21 -1.92
CA ILE A 62 -2.86 11.46 -1.46
C ILE A 62 -4.00 11.90 -2.38
N ALA A 63 -3.80 11.84 -3.70
CA ALA A 63 -4.83 12.20 -4.68
C ALA A 63 -6.08 11.32 -4.58
N PHE A 64 -5.93 10.07 -4.16
CA PHE A 64 -7.04 9.14 -3.92
C PHE A 64 -7.61 9.18 -2.49
N ASP A 65 -7.20 10.15 -1.66
CA ASP A 65 -7.61 10.25 -0.25
C ASP A 65 -7.31 8.97 0.55
N LEU A 66 -6.27 8.22 0.21
CA LEU A 66 -5.82 7.02 0.94
C LEU A 66 -4.73 7.37 1.97
N LEU A 67 -3.92 8.40 1.66
CA LEU A 67 -3.05 9.09 2.58
C LEU A 67 -3.44 10.56 2.67
N LYS A 68 -3.19 11.18 3.82
CA LYS A 68 -3.14 12.64 3.95
C LYS A 68 -1.79 13.07 4.49
N PHE A 69 -1.44 14.32 4.28
CA PHE A 69 -0.15 14.86 4.68
C PHE A 69 -0.29 16.11 5.54
N GLN A 70 0.73 16.35 6.35
CA GLN A 70 0.96 17.64 6.99
C GLN A 70 2.44 18.01 6.91
N ILE A 71 2.71 19.30 6.89
CA ILE A 71 4.06 19.86 6.98
C ILE A 71 4.13 20.52 8.33
N SER A 72 5.10 20.13 9.15
CA SER A 72 5.38 20.85 10.39
C SER A 72 6.55 21.81 10.12
N GLY A 73 6.48 23.06 10.59
CA GLY A 73 7.60 24.01 10.73
C GLY A 73 8.54 24.28 9.53
N ARG A 74 9.57 25.12 9.74
CA ARG A 74 10.60 25.42 8.71
C ARG A 74 11.69 24.34 8.63
N ASP A 75 11.90 23.59 9.71
CA ASP A 75 12.97 22.57 9.82
C ASP A 75 12.41 21.14 9.85
N SER A 76 11.10 20.97 9.69
CA SER A 76 10.44 19.70 9.97
C SER A 76 9.97 19.00 8.69
N GLY A 77 10.04 17.66 8.74
CA GLY A 77 9.74 16.80 7.61
C GLY A 77 8.25 16.79 7.22
N VAL A 78 7.97 16.08 6.14
CA VAL A 78 6.60 15.75 5.74
C VAL A 78 6.12 14.57 6.57
N PHE A 79 4.90 14.65 7.08
CA PHE A 79 4.24 13.56 7.80
C PHE A 79 3.04 13.07 7.01
N TYR A 80 2.77 11.78 7.09
CA TYR A 80 1.62 11.13 6.48
C TYR A 80 0.77 10.40 7.52
N GLN A 81 -0.51 10.28 7.21
CA GLN A 81 -1.45 9.48 7.98
C GLN A 81 -2.37 8.73 7.01
N VAL A 82 -2.57 7.43 7.27
CA VAL A 82 -3.58 6.64 6.55
C VAL A 82 -4.96 7.16 6.90
N THR A 83 -5.75 7.49 5.89
CA THR A 83 -7.12 7.97 6.06
C THR A 83 -8.08 6.83 6.41
N ARG A 84 -9.31 7.16 6.79
CA ARG A 84 -10.36 6.14 6.99
C ARG A 84 -10.66 5.38 5.68
N THR A 85 -10.53 6.04 4.53
CA THR A 85 -10.72 5.43 3.21
C THR A 85 -9.62 4.41 2.94
N GLY A 86 -8.36 4.78 3.18
CA GLY A 86 -7.21 3.88 3.06
C GLY A 86 -7.33 2.62 3.92
N GLU A 87 -7.67 2.76 5.21
CA GLU A 87 -7.84 1.63 6.12
C GLU A 87 -8.96 0.67 5.69
N LYS A 88 -10.04 1.20 5.10
CA LYS A 88 -11.17 0.37 4.62
C LYS A 88 -10.86 -0.32 3.30
N MET A 89 -10.04 0.29 2.45
CA MET A 89 -9.70 -0.25 1.13
C MET A 89 -8.63 -1.34 1.23
N LEU A 90 -7.70 -1.22 2.17
CA LEU A 90 -6.54 -2.10 2.27
C LEU A 90 -6.89 -3.60 2.38
N PRO A 91 -7.85 -4.04 3.23
CA PRO A 91 -8.21 -5.46 3.30
C PRO A 91 -8.74 -6.02 1.97
N ARG A 92 -9.52 -5.21 1.22
CA ARG A 92 -10.04 -5.60 -0.09
C ARG A 92 -8.92 -5.73 -1.13
N LEU A 93 -7.92 -4.85 -1.07
CA LEU A 93 -6.75 -4.93 -1.94
C LEU A 93 -5.91 -6.17 -1.64
N GLU A 94 -5.68 -6.46 -0.36
CA GLU A 94 -4.92 -7.64 0.04
C GLU A 94 -5.60 -8.94 -0.39
N GLU A 95 -6.92 -9.04 -0.22
CA GLU A 95 -7.70 -10.19 -0.68
C GLU A 95 -7.62 -10.40 -2.20
N GLN A 96 -7.80 -9.33 -2.98
CA GLN A 96 -7.80 -9.43 -4.44
C GLN A 96 -6.39 -9.66 -5.02
N LEU A 97 -5.35 -9.08 -4.42
CA LEU A 97 -3.97 -9.33 -4.82
C LEU A 97 -3.53 -10.76 -4.46
N ALA A 98 -4.01 -11.30 -3.34
CA ALA A 98 -3.76 -12.69 -2.97
C ALA A 98 -4.43 -13.65 -3.95
N ALA A 99 -5.71 -13.44 -4.27
CA ALA A 99 -6.44 -14.24 -5.26
C ALA A 99 -5.76 -14.21 -6.64
N ALA A 100 -5.33 -13.04 -7.11
CA ALA A 100 -4.62 -12.92 -8.39
C ALA A 100 -3.27 -13.65 -8.40
N ALA A 101 -2.58 -13.73 -7.24
CA ALA A 101 -1.33 -14.47 -7.12
C ALA A 101 -1.56 -15.99 -7.11
N GLU A 102 -2.65 -16.46 -6.50
CA GLU A 102 -3.05 -17.87 -6.49
C GLU A 102 -3.46 -18.34 -7.90
N ASP A 103 -4.26 -17.57 -8.63
CA ASP A 103 -4.64 -17.88 -10.01
C ASP A 103 -3.42 -17.98 -10.94
N ALA A 104 -2.43 -17.09 -10.77
CA ALA A 104 -1.18 -17.13 -11.53
C ALA A 104 -0.32 -18.36 -11.20
N ALA A 105 -0.35 -18.83 -9.95
CA ALA A 105 0.37 -20.02 -9.51
C ALA A 105 -0.28 -21.33 -10.02
N ASP A 106 -1.61 -21.36 -10.11
CA ASP A 106 -2.34 -22.53 -10.63
C ASP A 106 -2.15 -22.67 -12.15
N ALA A 107 -2.29 -21.56 -12.90
CA ALA A 107 -2.07 -21.54 -14.35
C ALA A 107 -0.65 -21.99 -14.75
N THR A 108 0.37 -21.60 -13.96
CA THR A 108 1.76 -22.03 -14.20
C THR A 108 2.01 -23.49 -13.85
N THR A 109 1.21 -24.08 -12.95
CA THR A 109 1.29 -25.50 -12.58
C THR A 109 0.64 -26.39 -13.62
N GLU A 110 -0.51 -25.98 -14.19
CA GLU A 110 -1.19 -26.69 -15.27
C GLU A 110 -0.35 -26.72 -16.57
N GLU A 111 0.23 -25.57 -16.96
CA GLU A 111 1.06 -25.47 -18.18
C GLU A 111 2.34 -26.32 -18.09
N GLN A 112 2.98 -26.37 -16.91
CA GLN A 112 4.15 -27.23 -16.68
C GLN A 112 3.82 -28.73 -16.64
N THR A 113 2.61 -29.10 -16.19
CA THR A 113 2.17 -30.49 -16.13
C THR A 113 1.82 -31.02 -17.53
N LEU A 114 1.17 -30.21 -18.36
CA LEU A 114 0.89 -30.52 -19.76
C LEU A 114 2.17 -30.64 -20.58
N ALA A 115 3.15 -29.74 -20.39
CA ALA A 115 4.44 -29.78 -21.10
C ALA A 115 5.33 -30.97 -20.73
N ARG A 116 5.11 -31.62 -19.58
CA ARG A 116 5.85 -32.84 -19.16
C ARG A 116 5.17 -34.15 -19.56
N SER A 117 3.93 -34.07 -20.03
CA SER A 117 3.11 -35.24 -20.39
C SER A 117 3.00 -35.45 -21.92
N ALA A 118 3.68 -34.61 -22.71
CA ALA A 118 3.81 -34.67 -24.16
C ALA A 118 5.24 -35.09 -24.57
#